data_AF-A0A7G9NVP2-F1
#
_entry.id   AF-A0A7G9NVP2-F1
#
_cell.length_a   1.000
_cell.length_b   1.000
_cell.length_c   1.000
_cell.angle_alpha   90.00
_cell.angle_beta   90.00
_cell.angle_gamma   90.00
#
_symmetry.space_group_name_H-M   'P 1'
#
loop_
_entity.id
_entity.type
_entity.pdbx_description
1 polymer ?
#
loop_
_entity_poly.entity_id
_entity_poly.type
_entity_poly.pdbx_seq_one_letter_code
_entity_poly.pdbx_strand_id
1 'polypeptide(L)'
;MTAANALKSIDIDAVIAGRARLSPADALTLYHHADLNDLGRWATAVADRVHGEKVRTYVIDRNINYTNVCTASCTFCAFYRKPGDEEGYVLDRDKLREKLTELSGIGGTQVLLQGGMHPDLPLTFYEDMLSWMREEFPNIHLHAFSPPEFVEFVAICDIEGFTKTAPGESDTMDPAEWQEKLEVIMERLVAAGLRSIPGGGGEIFPEHIRRRIGQGKATGKQWLQVMRTAHTLGMNTSSTMMFGHIEGIADRVMHMDMIRAAQDEAIASNLPGRYVSFISWPFQPDNTPLGKLPRYDRESNKPFPGDVLAEAVFAGEVDPMDKAACQKVAPGHNRTLRLAGGTEYLRMQALGRLFFDNIHSIGSSWVTMGPKIGQMGLFFGANDMGSVMMEENVVSSAGTTYCLNEATICRLIRDAGFTPAQRDNAYNILKTHESEGPDTQVADWAEHRPAASAFSAPDETSETASLTVDNAAIS
;
A
#
# COMPACT_ATOMS: atom_id res chain seq x y z
N MET A 1 18.59 -30.27 2.19
CA MET A 1 17.45 -30.77 1.37
C MET A 1 17.55 -30.09 0.01
N THR A 2 17.32 -30.78 -1.12
CA THR A 2 17.33 -30.10 -2.44
C THR A 2 16.11 -29.19 -2.58
N ALA A 3 16.17 -28.13 -3.39
CA ALA A 3 15.01 -27.25 -3.65
C ALA A 3 13.77 -28.04 -4.10
N ALA A 4 13.96 -29.06 -4.95
CA ALA A 4 12.89 -29.96 -5.38
C ALA A 4 12.28 -30.78 -4.22
N ASN A 5 13.08 -31.17 -3.22
CA ASN A 5 12.56 -31.89 -2.06
C ASN A 5 11.82 -30.94 -1.08
N ALA A 6 12.27 -29.69 -0.96
CA ALA A 6 11.61 -28.67 -0.14
C ALA A 6 10.25 -28.25 -0.72
N LEU A 7 10.13 -28.10 -2.05
CA LEU A 7 8.83 -27.88 -2.68
C LEU A 7 7.88 -29.07 -2.47
N LYS A 8 8.40 -30.30 -2.57
CA LYS A 8 7.59 -31.52 -2.39
C LYS A 8 7.07 -31.72 -0.96
N SER A 9 7.65 -31.07 0.05
CA SER A 9 7.12 -31.13 1.41
C SER A 9 5.92 -30.21 1.63
N ILE A 10 5.65 -29.28 0.73
CA ILE A 10 4.50 -28.38 0.81
C ILE A 10 3.29 -29.07 0.19
N ASP A 11 2.27 -29.36 1.00
CA ASP A 11 0.97 -29.85 0.51
C ASP A 11 0.18 -28.71 -0.12
N ILE A 12 0.55 -28.36 -1.35
CA ILE A 12 -0.06 -27.24 -2.07
C ILE A 12 -1.55 -27.47 -2.35
N ASP A 13 -1.97 -28.72 -2.55
CA ASP A 13 -3.37 -29.07 -2.75
C ASP A 13 -4.19 -28.82 -1.48
N ALA A 14 -3.64 -29.10 -0.29
CA ALA A 14 -4.28 -28.74 0.97
C ALA A 14 -4.38 -27.21 1.16
N VAL A 15 -3.36 -26.43 0.75
CA VAL A 15 -3.42 -24.95 0.78
C VAL A 15 -4.50 -24.44 -0.19
N ILE A 16 -4.53 -24.95 -1.42
CA ILE A 16 -5.54 -24.62 -2.43
C ILE A 16 -6.95 -25.06 -2.02
N ALA A 17 -7.09 -26.10 -1.19
CA ALA A 17 -8.37 -26.51 -0.62
C ALA A 17 -8.74 -25.77 0.68
N GLY A 18 -7.83 -24.98 1.26
CA GLY A 18 -8.05 -24.25 2.52
C GLY A 18 -7.98 -25.16 3.74
N ARG A 19 -7.34 -26.32 3.61
CA ARG A 19 -7.15 -27.33 4.65
C ARG A 19 -5.79 -27.23 5.35
N ALA A 20 -4.87 -26.46 4.78
CA ALA A 20 -3.56 -26.18 5.35
C ALA A 20 -3.20 -24.69 5.16
N ARG A 21 -2.40 -24.17 6.08
CA ARG A 21 -1.83 -22.82 6.04
C ARG A 21 -0.35 -22.92 5.69
N LEU A 22 0.14 -22.01 4.86
CA LEU A 22 1.58 -21.88 4.60
C LEU A 22 2.32 -21.31 5.81
N SER A 23 3.39 -21.97 6.23
CA SER A 23 4.34 -21.35 7.15
C SER A 23 5.16 -20.26 6.44
N PRO A 24 5.77 -19.31 7.17
CA PRO A 24 6.72 -18.38 6.58
C PRO A 24 7.88 -19.06 5.82
N ALA A 25 8.35 -20.22 6.31
CA ALA A 25 9.39 -21.00 5.63
C ALA A 25 8.90 -21.62 4.31
N ASP A 26 7.66 -22.12 4.27
CA ASP A 26 7.05 -22.61 3.03
C ASP A 26 6.87 -21.48 2.03
N ALA A 27 6.46 -20.29 2.49
CA ALA A 27 6.30 -19.11 1.65
C ALA A 27 7.62 -18.69 0.99
N LEU A 28 8.73 -18.72 1.73
CA LEU A 28 10.06 -18.48 1.18
C LEU A 28 10.45 -19.56 0.17
N THR A 29 10.20 -20.82 0.50
CA THR A 29 10.46 -21.95 -0.41
C THR A 29 9.70 -21.78 -1.73
N LEU A 30 8.42 -21.44 -1.69
CA LEU A 30 7.62 -21.16 -2.88
C LEU A 30 8.16 -19.95 -3.65
N TYR A 31 8.49 -18.85 -2.98
CA TYR A 31 9.00 -17.66 -3.64
C TYR A 31 10.30 -17.96 -4.40
N HIS A 32 11.25 -18.68 -3.81
CA HIS A 32 12.56 -18.93 -4.42
C HIS A 32 12.55 -20.05 -5.46
N HIS A 33 11.64 -21.03 -5.35
CA HIS A 33 11.78 -22.27 -6.11
C HIS A 33 10.58 -22.62 -6.99
N ALA A 34 9.39 -22.10 -6.73
CA ALA A 34 8.23 -22.41 -7.57
C ALA A 34 8.32 -21.73 -8.94
N ASP A 35 7.84 -22.41 -9.98
CA ASP A 35 7.62 -21.78 -11.29
C ASP A 35 6.58 -20.67 -11.17
N LEU A 36 6.73 -19.61 -11.96
CA LEU A 36 5.80 -18.49 -11.91
C LEU A 36 4.39 -18.90 -12.33
N ASN A 37 4.26 -19.74 -13.36
CA ASN A 37 2.94 -20.14 -13.85
C ASN A 37 2.22 -21.05 -12.86
N ASP A 38 2.98 -21.90 -12.16
CA ASP A 38 2.43 -22.74 -11.10
C ASP A 38 1.92 -21.87 -9.93
N LEU A 39 2.67 -20.85 -9.51
CA LEU A 39 2.21 -19.89 -8.51
C LEU A 39 0.91 -19.18 -8.95
N GLY A 40 0.84 -18.73 -10.21
CA GLY A 40 -0.36 -18.10 -10.75
C GLY A 40 -1.56 -19.04 -10.74
N ARG A 41 -1.39 -20.29 -11.18
CA ARG A 41 -2.43 -21.32 -11.18
C ARG A 41 -2.94 -21.62 -9.76
N TRP A 42 -2.04 -21.84 -8.81
CA TRP A 42 -2.42 -22.13 -7.43
C TRP A 42 -3.12 -20.95 -6.76
N ALA A 43 -2.60 -19.72 -6.96
CA ALA A 43 -3.22 -18.52 -6.40
C ALA A 43 -4.60 -18.25 -7.02
N THR A 44 -4.76 -18.47 -8.33
CA THR A 44 -6.06 -18.36 -9.02
C THR A 44 -7.05 -19.35 -8.46
N ALA A 45 -6.66 -20.61 -8.26
CA ALA A 45 -7.54 -21.62 -7.66
C ALA A 45 -8.00 -21.24 -6.24
N VAL A 46 -7.13 -20.60 -5.42
CA VAL A 46 -7.55 -20.05 -4.12
C VAL A 46 -8.53 -18.88 -4.31
N ALA A 47 -8.26 -17.96 -5.25
CA ALA A 47 -9.17 -16.85 -5.52
C ALA A 47 -10.55 -17.35 -5.97
N ASP A 48 -10.60 -18.34 -6.85
CA ASP A 48 -11.84 -18.96 -7.34
C ASP A 48 -12.62 -19.67 -6.22
N ARG A 49 -11.93 -20.36 -5.31
CA ARG A 49 -12.56 -20.96 -4.13
C ARG A 49 -13.23 -19.92 -3.23
N VAL A 50 -12.60 -18.75 -3.06
CA VAL A 50 -13.06 -17.71 -2.13
C VAL A 50 -14.11 -16.78 -2.76
N HIS A 51 -13.96 -16.45 -4.05
CA HIS A 51 -14.73 -15.40 -4.74
C HIS A 51 -15.60 -15.92 -5.89
N GLY A 52 -15.46 -17.20 -6.24
CA GLY A 52 -16.03 -17.78 -7.46
C GLY A 52 -15.18 -17.51 -8.70
N GLU A 53 -15.45 -18.29 -9.76
CA GLU A 53 -14.64 -18.32 -10.99
C GLU A 53 -14.96 -17.18 -11.97
N LYS A 54 -16.08 -16.48 -11.79
CA LYS A 54 -16.62 -15.57 -12.81
C LYS A 54 -16.41 -14.11 -12.50
N VAL A 55 -16.66 -13.67 -11.27
CA VAL A 55 -16.74 -12.24 -10.94
C VAL A 55 -15.39 -11.72 -10.46
N ARG A 56 -15.00 -10.54 -10.95
CA ARG A 56 -13.86 -9.76 -10.43
C ARG A 56 -14.30 -8.32 -10.22
N THR A 57 -13.83 -7.74 -9.14
CA THR A 57 -14.40 -6.49 -8.62
C THR A 57 -13.54 -5.28 -8.92
N TYR A 58 -14.16 -4.11 -8.81
CA TYR A 58 -13.50 -2.81 -8.75
C TYR A 58 -14.34 -1.86 -7.90
N VAL A 59 -13.76 -0.75 -7.46
CA VAL A 59 -14.48 0.33 -6.77
C VAL A 59 -14.38 1.62 -7.55
N ILE A 60 -15.40 2.47 -7.46
CA ILE A 60 -15.30 3.86 -7.92
C ILE A 60 -15.00 4.68 -6.67
N ASP A 61 -13.71 4.99 -6.48
CA ASP A 61 -13.25 5.86 -5.42
C ASP A 61 -12.55 7.11 -5.95
N ARG A 62 -12.21 8.02 -5.03
CA ARG A 62 -11.24 9.08 -5.30
C ARG A 62 -10.18 9.10 -4.21
N ASN A 63 -8.91 9.13 -4.61
CA ASN A 63 -7.82 9.46 -3.71
C ASN A 63 -7.73 10.98 -3.54
N ILE A 64 -7.85 11.45 -2.32
CA ILE A 64 -7.74 12.87 -1.97
C ILE A 64 -6.62 13.03 -0.96
N ASN A 65 -5.58 13.74 -1.37
CA ASN A 65 -4.54 14.21 -0.47
C ASN A 65 -4.85 15.63 -0.01
N TYR A 66 -5.47 15.74 1.17
CA TYR A 66 -5.91 17.03 1.73
C TYR A 66 -4.75 17.94 2.14
N THR A 67 -3.55 17.39 2.32
CA THR A 67 -2.29 18.13 2.48
C THR A 67 -1.12 17.27 2.04
N ASN A 68 -0.06 17.89 1.54
CA ASN A 68 1.24 17.26 1.31
C ASN A 68 2.29 17.64 2.38
N VAL A 69 1.94 18.51 3.33
CA VAL A 69 2.84 18.94 4.41
C VAL A 69 3.02 17.80 5.41
N CYS A 70 4.27 17.41 5.66
CA CYS A 70 4.57 16.23 6.48
C CYS A 70 5.83 16.43 7.33
N THR A 71 5.76 15.97 8.59
CA THR A 71 6.89 15.94 9.53
C THR A 71 7.85 14.79 9.29
N ALA A 72 7.36 13.65 8.74
CA ALA A 72 8.23 12.53 8.39
C ALA A 72 9.10 12.83 7.17
N SER A 73 10.30 12.24 7.16
CA SER A 73 11.27 12.33 6.07
C SER A 73 11.49 10.94 5.45
N CYS A 74 10.43 10.39 4.85
CA CYS A 74 10.49 9.09 4.21
C CYS A 74 11.37 9.14 2.96
N THR A 75 12.37 8.26 2.86
CA THR A 75 13.33 8.27 1.75
C THR A 75 12.72 7.80 0.43
N PHE A 76 11.55 7.18 0.47
CA PHE A 76 10.80 6.68 -0.68
C PHE A 76 9.66 7.60 -1.14
N CYS A 77 9.42 8.72 -0.45
CA CYS A 77 8.30 9.60 -0.76
C CYS A 77 8.78 10.82 -1.57
N ALA A 78 8.24 11.02 -2.77
CA ALA A 78 8.45 12.23 -3.58
C ALA A 78 7.35 13.29 -3.38
N PHE A 79 6.24 12.91 -2.73
CA PHE A 79 5.05 13.74 -2.58
C PHE A 79 5.16 14.75 -1.42
N TYR A 80 5.82 14.36 -0.32
CA TYR A 80 5.82 15.16 0.89
C TYR A 80 6.55 16.49 0.72
N ARG A 81 6.09 17.50 1.46
CA ARG A 81 6.76 18.80 1.62
C ARG A 81 6.97 19.08 3.10
N LYS A 82 8.09 19.71 3.44
CA LYS A 82 8.38 20.06 4.83
C LYS A 82 7.49 21.22 5.27
N PRO A 83 7.20 21.37 6.57
CA PRO A 83 6.52 22.57 7.07
C PRO A 83 7.25 23.86 6.61
N GLY A 84 6.50 24.79 6.04
CA GLY A 84 7.02 26.06 5.50
C GLY A 84 7.58 26.00 4.07
N ASP A 85 7.55 24.85 3.41
CA ASP A 85 7.89 24.72 1.99
C ASP A 85 6.83 25.42 1.11
N GLU A 86 7.26 26.12 0.06
CA GLU A 86 6.39 26.89 -0.83
C GLU A 86 5.43 26.01 -1.65
N GLU A 87 5.80 24.75 -1.88
CA GLU A 87 4.94 23.75 -2.54
C GLU A 87 3.99 23.04 -1.56
N GLY A 88 4.06 23.37 -0.26
CA GLY A 88 3.18 22.87 0.77
C GLY A 88 1.75 23.42 0.65
N TYR A 89 0.74 22.57 0.78
CA TYR A 89 -0.66 22.99 0.71
C TYR A 89 -1.54 22.29 1.74
N VAL A 90 -2.68 22.92 2.07
CA VAL A 90 -3.84 22.30 2.70
C VAL A 90 -5.04 22.65 1.83
N LEU A 91 -5.81 21.64 1.38
CA LEU A 91 -7.00 21.89 0.57
C LEU A 91 -8.07 22.57 1.41
N ASP A 92 -8.70 23.59 0.84
CA ASP A 92 -9.88 24.19 1.42
C ASP A 92 -11.14 23.34 1.16
N ARG A 93 -12.23 23.71 1.84
CA ARG A 93 -13.51 23.02 1.75
C ARG A 93 -14.13 23.09 0.35
N ASP A 94 -13.92 24.16 -0.40
CA ASP A 94 -14.49 24.31 -1.74
C ASP A 94 -13.82 23.36 -2.73
N LYS A 95 -12.50 23.20 -2.64
CA LYS A 95 -11.73 22.21 -3.40
C LYS A 95 -12.11 20.78 -3.03
N LEU A 96 -12.31 20.50 -1.74
CA LEU A 96 -12.81 19.18 -1.32
C LEU A 96 -14.23 18.93 -1.86
N ARG A 97 -15.10 19.94 -1.84
CA ARG A 97 -16.48 19.84 -2.36
C ARG A 97 -16.51 19.57 -3.85
N GLU A 98 -15.71 20.29 -4.62
CA GLU A 98 -15.52 20.06 -6.07
C GLU A 98 -15.16 18.59 -6.31
N LYS A 99 -14.13 18.10 -5.62
CA LYS A 99 -13.65 16.72 -5.77
C LYS A 99 -14.69 15.66 -5.41
N LEU A 100 -15.47 15.87 -4.34
CA LEU A 100 -16.52 14.95 -3.90
C LEU A 100 -17.76 15.01 -4.79
N THR A 101 -18.09 16.19 -5.32
CA THR A 101 -19.20 16.37 -6.28
C THR A 101 -18.92 15.62 -7.58
N GLU A 102 -17.69 15.73 -8.10
CA GLU A 102 -17.25 14.96 -9.27
C GLU A 102 -17.34 13.44 -9.02
N LEU A 103 -16.84 12.97 -7.87
CA LEU A 103 -16.90 11.57 -7.48
C LEU A 103 -18.35 11.06 -7.41
N SER A 104 -19.23 11.82 -6.73
CA SER A 104 -20.65 11.49 -6.64
C SER A 104 -21.32 11.47 -8.01
N GLY A 105 -20.97 12.42 -8.88
CA GLY A 105 -21.51 12.54 -10.25
C GLY A 105 -21.23 11.33 -11.14
N ILE A 106 -20.15 10.58 -10.90
CA ILE A 106 -19.82 9.34 -11.61
C ILE A 106 -20.25 8.07 -10.87
N GLY A 107 -21.07 8.18 -9.82
CA GLY A 107 -21.53 7.04 -9.04
C GLY A 107 -20.49 6.47 -8.07
N GLY A 108 -19.53 7.30 -7.65
CA GLY A 108 -18.52 6.95 -6.66
C GLY A 108 -19.11 6.73 -5.27
N THR A 109 -18.56 5.73 -4.57
CA THR A 109 -19.12 5.25 -3.28
C THR A 109 -18.12 5.34 -2.14
N GLN A 110 -16.89 5.76 -2.41
CA GLN A 110 -15.82 5.80 -1.43
C GLN A 110 -14.86 6.95 -1.73
N VAL A 111 -14.32 7.56 -0.68
CA VAL A 111 -13.13 8.41 -0.78
C VAL A 111 -12.00 7.77 0.01
N LEU A 112 -10.81 7.72 -0.59
CA LEU A 112 -9.57 7.44 0.09
C LEU A 112 -8.94 8.78 0.48
N LEU A 113 -8.99 9.15 1.76
CA LEU A 113 -8.57 10.47 2.24
C LEU A 113 -7.31 10.35 3.09
N GLN A 114 -6.15 10.78 2.58
CA GLN A 114 -4.86 10.62 3.27
C GLN A 114 -3.97 11.82 3.06
N GLY A 115 -3.40 12.38 4.12
CA GLY A 115 -2.54 13.56 4.04
C GLY A 115 -1.09 13.28 4.45
N GLY A 116 -0.27 14.32 4.32
CA GLY A 116 0.94 14.43 5.12
C GLY A 116 0.60 14.63 6.60
N MET A 117 1.56 14.27 7.47
CA MET A 117 1.46 14.43 8.92
C MET A 117 1.75 15.89 9.29
N HIS A 118 0.75 16.75 9.14
CA HIS A 118 0.87 18.19 9.34
C HIS A 118 0.91 18.55 10.84
N PRO A 119 1.94 19.28 11.33
CA PRO A 119 2.14 19.48 12.77
C PRO A 119 1.16 20.47 13.42
N ASP A 120 0.63 21.42 12.64
CA ASP A 120 -0.20 22.51 13.17
C ASP A 120 -1.72 22.29 13.03
N LEU A 121 -2.18 21.18 12.42
CA LEU A 121 -3.61 20.93 12.26
C LEU A 121 -4.19 20.31 13.54
N PRO A 122 -5.13 20.97 14.25
CA PRO A 122 -5.74 20.44 15.45
C PRO A 122 -6.71 19.29 15.11
N LEU A 123 -7.08 18.47 16.10
CA LEU A 123 -8.04 17.39 15.88
C LEU A 123 -9.39 17.90 15.31
N THR A 124 -9.82 19.10 15.74
CA THR A 124 -11.07 19.73 15.28
C THR A 124 -11.09 19.99 13.77
N PHE A 125 -9.94 20.23 13.14
CA PHE A 125 -9.87 20.36 11.68
C PHE A 125 -10.35 19.07 10.99
N TYR A 126 -9.90 17.92 11.49
CA TYR A 126 -10.28 16.61 10.94
C TYR A 126 -11.72 16.25 11.27
N GLU A 127 -12.19 16.57 12.48
CA GLU A 127 -13.58 16.36 12.88
C GLU A 127 -14.55 17.18 12.02
N ASP A 128 -14.26 18.47 11.82
CA ASP A 128 -15.08 19.37 11.01
C ASP A 128 -15.11 18.91 9.55
N MET A 129 -13.95 18.51 9.00
CA MET A 129 -13.84 17.96 7.65
C MET A 129 -14.71 16.69 7.49
N LEU A 130 -14.57 15.72 8.39
CA LEU A 130 -15.33 14.47 8.31
C LEU A 130 -16.83 14.68 8.51
N SER A 131 -17.25 15.49 9.50
CA SER A 131 -18.68 15.74 9.76
C SER A 131 -19.34 16.40 8.58
N TRP A 132 -18.68 17.42 8.02
CA TRP A 132 -19.16 18.07 6.82
C TRP A 132 -19.27 17.12 5.63
N MET A 133 -18.23 16.34 5.35
CA MET A 133 -18.24 15.38 4.23
C MET A 133 -19.37 14.38 4.37
N ARG A 134 -19.59 13.85 5.59
CA ARG A 134 -20.68 12.93 5.90
C ARG A 134 -22.05 13.57 5.71
N GLU A 135 -22.23 14.82 6.13
CA GLU A 135 -23.49 15.54 6.02
C GLU A 135 -23.86 15.88 4.58
N GLU A 136 -22.90 16.39 3.80
CA GLU A 136 -23.13 16.83 2.42
C GLU A 136 -23.08 15.66 1.41
N PHE A 137 -22.29 14.63 1.70
CA PHE A 137 -22.11 13.45 0.83
C PHE A 137 -22.34 12.12 1.58
N PRO A 138 -23.56 11.88 2.10
CA PRO A 138 -23.86 10.71 2.96
C PRO A 138 -23.70 9.35 2.26
N ASN A 139 -23.68 9.33 0.92
CA ASN A 139 -23.47 8.11 0.13
C ASN A 139 -21.98 7.75 -0.08
N ILE A 140 -21.06 8.64 0.30
CA ILE A 140 -19.62 8.40 0.15
C ILE A 140 -19.07 7.82 1.45
N HIS A 141 -18.52 6.61 1.37
CA HIS A 141 -17.82 5.99 2.48
C HIS A 141 -16.47 6.67 2.74
N LEU A 142 -16.27 7.15 3.98
CA LEU A 142 -15.04 7.82 4.39
C LEU A 142 -13.97 6.80 4.82
N HIS A 143 -13.12 6.40 3.88
CA HIS A 143 -11.93 5.57 4.09
C HIS A 143 -10.73 6.50 4.30
N ALA A 144 -10.50 6.93 5.53
CA ALA A 144 -9.66 8.09 5.81
C ALA A 144 -8.56 7.82 6.84
N PHE A 145 -7.46 8.55 6.66
CA PHE A 145 -6.24 8.58 7.48
C PHE A 145 -5.49 7.26 7.54
N SER A 146 -4.17 7.33 7.42
CA SER A 146 -3.28 6.18 7.57
C SER A 146 -2.88 5.98 9.03
N PRO A 147 -2.44 4.78 9.43
CA PRO A 147 -1.89 4.59 10.77
C PRO A 147 -0.76 5.55 11.16
N PRO A 148 0.19 5.92 10.26
CA PRO A 148 1.13 7.01 10.57
C PRO A 148 0.47 8.32 11.00
N GLU A 149 -0.61 8.74 10.33
CA GLU A 149 -1.34 9.96 10.72
C GLU A 149 -1.93 9.82 12.13
N PHE A 150 -2.52 8.67 12.48
CA PHE A 150 -2.99 8.42 13.85
C PHE A 150 -1.87 8.45 14.90
N VAL A 151 -0.70 7.88 14.60
CA VAL A 151 0.47 7.94 15.48
C VAL A 151 0.93 9.38 15.69
N GLU A 152 0.85 10.21 14.64
CA GLU A 152 1.13 11.64 14.76
C GLU A 152 0.03 12.37 15.53
N PHE A 153 -1.26 12.06 15.32
CA PHE A 153 -2.36 12.66 16.09
C PHE A 153 -2.18 12.43 17.59
N VAL A 154 -1.76 11.23 17.99
CA VAL A 154 -1.42 10.94 19.39
C VAL A 154 -0.29 11.83 19.89
N ALA A 155 0.72 12.12 19.06
CA ALA A 155 1.81 13.03 19.41
C ALA A 155 1.32 14.48 19.58
N ILE A 156 0.67 15.03 18.55
CA ILE A 156 0.50 16.48 18.39
C ILE A 156 -0.85 17.03 18.84
N CYS A 157 -1.91 16.21 18.85
CA CYS A 157 -3.24 16.70 19.20
C CYS A 157 -3.32 16.97 20.71
N ASP A 158 -3.80 18.17 21.04
CA ASP A 158 -4.03 18.62 22.41
C ASP A 158 -5.38 18.08 22.88
N ILE A 159 -5.35 17.02 23.68
CA ILE A 159 -6.53 16.36 24.22
C ILE A 159 -6.48 16.50 25.74
N GLU A 160 -7.52 17.08 26.31
CA GLU A 160 -7.62 17.29 27.76
C GLU A 160 -7.39 15.97 28.51
N GLY A 161 -6.51 16.01 29.51
CA GLY A 161 -6.15 14.84 30.32
C GLY A 161 -4.98 14.01 29.78
N PHE A 162 -4.46 14.33 28.59
CA PHE A 162 -3.34 13.59 27.99
C PHE A 162 -2.11 14.47 27.73
N THR A 163 -0.94 13.84 27.79
CA THR A 163 0.33 14.44 27.44
C THR A 163 0.37 14.80 25.96
N LYS A 164 0.84 16.00 25.64
CA LYS A 164 1.19 16.41 24.27
C LYS A 164 2.70 16.29 24.10
N THR A 165 3.14 15.62 23.04
CA THR A 165 4.55 15.44 22.69
C THR A 165 4.88 16.22 21.40
N ALA A 166 6.11 16.09 20.90
CA ALA A 166 6.51 16.65 19.62
C ALA A 166 6.23 15.68 18.46
N PRO A 167 6.14 16.17 17.21
CA PRO A 167 6.07 15.35 16.00
C PRO A 167 7.04 14.16 16.01
N GLY A 168 6.53 12.96 15.73
CA GLY A 168 7.34 11.74 15.73
C GLY A 168 7.83 11.24 17.09
N GLU A 169 7.43 11.86 18.21
CA GLU A 169 7.87 11.49 19.58
C GLU A 169 6.74 10.90 20.43
N SER A 170 5.66 10.38 19.85
CA SER A 170 4.59 9.74 20.63
C SER A 170 5.05 8.46 21.35
N ASP A 171 6.14 7.83 20.92
CA ASP A 171 6.74 6.68 21.60
C ASP A 171 7.44 7.02 22.93
N THR A 172 7.59 8.30 23.25
CA THR A 172 8.07 8.77 24.57
C THR A 172 6.97 8.78 25.63
N MET A 173 5.70 8.66 25.22
CA MET A 173 4.53 8.60 26.11
C MET A 173 4.46 7.24 26.82
N ASP A 174 3.85 7.21 28.01
CA ASP A 174 3.52 5.94 28.66
C ASP A 174 2.65 5.08 27.72
N PRO A 175 2.95 3.78 27.54
CA PRO A 175 2.20 2.94 26.59
C PRO A 175 0.71 2.83 26.88
N ALA A 176 0.28 2.88 28.14
CA ALA A 176 -1.15 2.83 28.48
C ALA A 176 -1.83 4.16 28.15
N GLU A 177 -1.18 5.28 28.47
CA GLU A 177 -1.66 6.61 28.10
C GLU A 177 -1.73 6.78 26.57
N TRP A 178 -0.71 6.31 25.84
CA TRP A 178 -0.68 6.33 24.38
C TRP A 178 -1.87 5.59 23.78
N GLN A 179 -2.17 4.41 24.33
CA GLN A 179 -3.29 3.58 23.89
C GLN A 179 -4.64 4.25 24.17
N GLU A 180 -4.83 4.77 25.37
CA GLU A 180 -6.05 5.47 25.76
C GLU A 180 -6.26 6.74 24.93
N LYS A 181 -5.20 7.52 24.69
CA LYS A 181 -5.26 8.71 23.83
C LYS A 181 -5.62 8.36 22.39
N LEU A 182 -5.05 7.29 21.84
CA LEU A 182 -5.40 6.78 20.51
C LEU A 182 -6.89 6.42 20.42
N GLU A 183 -7.42 5.71 21.43
CA GLU A 183 -8.84 5.33 21.51
C GLU A 183 -9.74 6.56 21.50
N VAL A 184 -9.47 7.55 22.37
CA VAL A 184 -10.24 8.81 22.44
C VAL A 184 -10.22 9.57 21.12
N ILE A 185 -9.04 9.69 20.48
CA ILE A 185 -8.92 10.34 19.17
C ILE A 185 -9.77 9.61 18.13
N MET A 186 -9.69 8.27 18.10
CA MET A 186 -10.38 7.47 17.09
C MET A 186 -11.90 7.47 17.30
N GLU A 187 -12.38 7.41 18.55
CA GLU A 187 -13.81 7.54 18.88
C GLU A 187 -14.39 8.87 18.41
N ARG A 188 -13.66 9.97 18.64
CA ARG A 188 -14.03 11.30 18.17
C ARG A 188 -14.13 11.36 16.64
N LEU A 189 -13.16 10.79 15.93
CA LEU A 189 -13.18 10.75 14.47
C LEU A 189 -14.29 9.84 13.91
N VAL A 190 -14.61 8.71 14.57
CA VAL A 190 -15.76 7.85 14.24
C VAL A 190 -17.08 8.61 14.42
N ALA A 191 -17.20 9.35 15.52
CA ALA A 191 -18.35 10.22 15.80
C ALA A 191 -18.48 11.35 14.77
N ALA A 192 -17.36 11.88 14.26
CA ALA A 192 -17.33 12.87 13.19
C ALA A 192 -17.71 12.27 11.82
N GLY A 193 -17.36 11.02 11.53
CA GLY A 193 -17.79 10.38 10.28
C GLY A 193 -16.85 9.33 9.71
N LEU A 194 -15.70 9.07 10.33
CA LEU A 194 -14.77 8.02 9.91
C LEU A 194 -15.48 6.65 9.90
N ARG A 195 -15.22 5.82 8.87
CA ARG A 195 -15.85 4.49 8.74
C ARG A 195 -14.87 3.34 8.54
N SER A 196 -13.66 3.62 8.08
CA SER A 196 -12.61 2.62 7.85
C SER A 196 -11.27 3.30 7.71
N ILE A 197 -10.18 2.55 7.96
CA ILE A 197 -8.81 3.08 7.86
C ILE A 197 -8.07 2.39 6.71
N PRO A 198 -7.50 3.14 5.75
CA PRO A 198 -6.65 2.59 4.71
C PRO A 198 -5.33 2.05 5.23
N GLY A 199 -4.83 1.03 4.55
CA GLY A 199 -3.57 0.36 4.87
C GLY A 199 -2.31 1.15 4.53
N GLY A 200 -2.41 2.43 4.15
CA GLY A 200 -1.27 3.26 3.80
C GLY A 200 -0.23 3.33 4.91
N GLY A 201 1.04 3.50 4.54
CA GLY A 201 2.14 3.53 5.50
C GLY A 201 2.60 2.19 6.04
N GLY A 202 2.10 1.08 5.47
CA GLY A 202 2.56 -0.27 5.77
C GLY A 202 4.02 -0.51 5.35
N GLU A 203 4.37 -0.15 4.11
CA GLU A 203 5.71 -0.30 3.51
C GLU A 203 6.34 -1.67 3.79
N ILE A 204 7.33 -1.73 4.68
CA ILE A 204 7.94 -2.94 5.24
C ILE A 204 7.97 -2.76 6.76
N PHE A 205 7.55 -3.80 7.50
CA PHE A 205 7.48 -3.77 8.97
C PHE A 205 8.77 -4.17 9.67
N PRO A 206 9.55 -5.16 9.19
CA PRO A 206 10.84 -5.49 9.78
C PRO A 206 11.72 -4.27 10.03
N GLU A 207 12.19 -4.20 11.26
CA GLU A 207 12.58 -2.94 11.87
C GLU A 207 13.94 -2.42 11.37
N HIS A 208 14.81 -3.33 10.94
CA HIS A 208 16.08 -3.02 10.28
C HIS A 208 15.89 -2.32 8.92
N ILE A 209 14.76 -2.56 8.24
CA ILE A 209 14.37 -1.86 7.01
C ILE A 209 13.60 -0.59 7.35
N ARG A 210 12.56 -0.70 8.18
CA ARG A 210 11.61 0.38 8.43
C ARG A 210 12.29 1.67 8.90
N ARG A 211 13.25 1.56 9.82
CA ARG A 211 14.02 2.69 10.37
C ARG A 211 14.93 3.37 9.34
N ARG A 212 15.26 2.70 8.24
CA ARG A 212 16.06 3.27 7.15
C ARG A 212 15.21 4.04 6.15
N ILE A 213 13.98 3.60 5.94
CA ILE A 213 13.13 4.14 4.88
C ILE A 213 12.10 5.15 5.38
N GLY A 214 11.61 5.03 6.62
CA GLY A 214 10.53 5.84 7.18
C GLY A 214 10.92 6.60 8.45
N GLN A 215 11.87 7.54 8.36
CA GLN A 215 12.28 8.36 9.51
C GLN A 215 11.14 9.28 9.97
N GLY A 216 10.82 9.24 11.27
CA GLY A 216 9.70 9.99 11.85
C GLY A 216 8.31 9.42 11.52
N LYS A 217 8.24 8.25 10.87
CA LYS A 217 6.98 7.53 10.59
C LYS A 217 6.72 6.49 11.68
N ALA A 218 5.46 6.11 11.87
CA ALA A 218 5.06 5.01 12.74
C ALA A 218 5.91 3.74 12.55
N THR A 219 6.26 3.03 13.62
CA THR A 219 6.84 1.67 13.57
C THR A 219 5.83 0.63 13.06
N GLY A 220 6.29 -0.59 12.72
CA GLY A 220 5.38 -1.66 12.30
C GLY A 220 4.41 -2.07 13.42
N LYS A 221 4.87 -2.03 14.68
CA LYS A 221 4.05 -2.32 15.86
C LYS A 221 2.98 -1.24 16.08
N GLN A 222 3.35 0.03 16.00
CA GLN A 222 2.38 1.13 16.11
C GLN A 222 1.34 1.07 14.99
N TRP A 223 1.76 0.76 13.75
CA TRP A 223 0.83 0.59 12.63
C TRP A 223 -0.20 -0.50 12.93
N LEU A 224 0.22 -1.67 13.42
CA LEU A 224 -0.68 -2.76 13.79
C LEU A 224 -1.58 -2.39 14.98
N GLN A 225 -1.05 -1.65 15.95
CA GLN A 225 -1.82 -1.20 17.10
C GLN A 225 -2.96 -0.26 16.70
N VAL A 226 -2.70 0.71 15.81
CA VAL A 226 -3.76 1.58 15.26
C VAL A 226 -4.84 0.75 14.57
N MET A 227 -4.45 -0.20 13.73
CA MET A 227 -5.41 -1.06 13.05
C MET A 227 -6.24 -1.90 14.03
N ARG A 228 -5.61 -2.43 15.08
CA ARG A 228 -6.29 -3.16 16.13
C ARG A 228 -7.32 -2.28 16.85
N THR A 229 -6.96 -1.04 17.21
CA THR A 229 -7.92 -0.08 17.80
C THR A 229 -9.06 0.27 16.85
N ALA A 230 -8.80 0.32 15.54
CA ALA A 230 -9.86 0.47 14.55
C ALA A 230 -10.85 -0.70 14.61
N HIS A 231 -10.32 -1.92 14.74
CA HIS A 231 -11.12 -3.14 14.79
C HIS A 231 -11.96 -3.24 16.05
N THR A 232 -11.47 -2.75 17.20
CA THR A 232 -12.27 -2.70 18.45
C THR A 232 -13.46 -1.74 18.32
N LEU A 233 -13.32 -0.67 17.52
CA LEU A 233 -14.37 0.29 17.21
C LEU A 233 -15.26 -0.12 16.01
N GLY A 234 -15.09 -1.34 15.50
CA GLY A 234 -15.94 -1.90 14.44
C GLY A 234 -15.59 -1.45 13.02
N MET A 235 -14.47 -0.76 12.83
CA MET A 235 -14.01 -0.35 11.52
C MET A 235 -13.28 -1.48 10.82
N ASN A 236 -13.58 -1.68 9.54
CA ASN A 236 -12.75 -2.52 8.67
C ASN A 236 -11.53 -1.73 8.20
N THR A 237 -10.45 -2.45 7.90
CA THR A 237 -9.19 -1.84 7.44
C THR A 237 -8.62 -2.58 6.22
N SER A 238 -7.84 -1.88 5.42
CA SER A 238 -6.99 -2.50 4.41
C SER A 238 -5.55 -2.59 4.92
N SER A 239 -4.73 -3.40 4.28
CA SER A 239 -3.30 -3.55 4.59
C SER A 239 -2.49 -3.45 3.32
N THR A 240 -1.27 -2.90 3.41
CA THR A 240 -0.45 -2.65 2.22
C THR A 240 1.02 -2.94 2.43
N MET A 241 1.71 -3.31 1.34
CA MET A 241 3.15 -3.57 1.32
C MET A 241 3.79 -2.96 0.08
N MET A 242 4.66 -1.97 0.27
CA MET A 242 5.51 -1.42 -0.79
C MET A 242 6.88 -2.10 -0.75
N PHE A 243 7.26 -2.75 -1.85
CA PHE A 243 8.44 -3.62 -1.90
C PHE A 243 9.28 -3.38 -3.15
N GLY A 244 10.43 -4.05 -3.26
CA GLY A 244 11.34 -3.93 -4.39
C GLY A 244 12.37 -2.81 -4.21
N HIS A 245 12.77 -2.51 -2.98
CA HIS A 245 13.77 -1.50 -2.66
C HIS A 245 15.02 -2.14 -2.03
N ILE A 246 15.27 -1.90 -0.73
CA ILE A 246 16.45 -2.38 -0.01
C ILE A 246 16.17 -3.64 0.81
N GLU A 247 14.90 -4.02 0.95
CA GLU A 247 14.46 -5.17 1.74
C GLU A 247 14.77 -6.50 1.05
N GLY A 248 14.95 -7.56 1.85
CA GLY A 248 15.03 -8.92 1.33
C GLY A 248 13.67 -9.59 1.19
N ILE A 249 13.62 -10.75 0.54
CA ILE A 249 12.37 -11.51 0.39
C ILE A 249 11.80 -11.96 1.74
N ALA A 250 12.67 -12.38 2.67
CA ALA A 250 12.24 -12.74 4.02
C ALA A 250 11.58 -11.57 4.77
N ASP A 251 11.98 -10.32 4.49
CA ASP A 251 11.32 -9.15 5.08
C ASP A 251 9.86 -9.00 4.61
N ARG A 252 9.60 -9.29 3.35
CA ARG A 252 8.25 -9.27 2.77
C ARG A 252 7.37 -10.34 3.41
N VAL A 253 7.91 -11.54 3.59
CA VAL A 253 7.19 -12.65 4.25
C VAL A 253 6.94 -12.32 5.73
N MET A 254 7.93 -11.78 6.46
CA MET A 254 7.73 -11.33 7.83
C MET A 254 6.66 -10.24 7.93
N HIS A 255 6.64 -9.27 7.02
CA HIS A 255 5.60 -8.25 6.95
C HIS A 255 4.20 -8.89 6.78
N MET A 256 4.04 -9.83 5.84
CA MET A 256 2.77 -10.53 5.65
C MET A 256 2.38 -11.36 6.88
N ASP A 257 3.33 -12.05 7.51
CA ASP A 257 3.07 -12.86 8.71
C ASP A 257 2.61 -12.02 9.90
N MET A 258 3.18 -10.83 10.07
CA MET A 258 2.73 -9.86 11.08
C MET A 258 1.28 -9.41 10.86
N ILE A 259 0.87 -9.13 9.61
CA ILE A 259 -0.53 -8.80 9.29
C ILE A 259 -1.43 -10.01 9.54
N ARG A 260 -1.02 -11.20 9.08
CA ARG A 260 -1.80 -12.44 9.23
C ARG A 260 -2.04 -12.77 10.70
N ALA A 261 -1.02 -12.61 11.55
CA ALA A 261 -1.12 -12.81 12.99
C ALA A 261 -2.04 -11.77 13.65
N ALA A 262 -1.96 -10.50 13.25
CA ALA A 262 -2.87 -9.47 13.76
C ALA A 262 -4.32 -9.72 13.36
N GLN A 263 -4.57 -10.23 12.14
CA GLN A 263 -5.90 -10.67 11.72
C GLN A 263 -6.38 -11.88 12.51
N ASP A 264 -5.52 -12.87 12.79
CA ASP A 264 -5.86 -14.01 13.64
C ASP A 264 -6.26 -13.55 15.05
N GLU A 265 -5.53 -12.59 15.63
CA GLU A 265 -5.89 -11.99 16.92
C GLU A 265 -7.28 -11.34 16.85
N ALA A 266 -7.53 -10.49 15.85
CA ALA A 266 -8.82 -9.84 15.68
C ALA A 266 -9.98 -10.84 15.58
N ILE A 267 -9.79 -11.92 14.80
CA ILE A 267 -10.75 -13.02 14.65
C ILE A 267 -10.95 -13.76 15.98
N ALA A 268 -9.87 -14.18 16.64
CA ALA A 268 -9.92 -14.95 17.89
C ALA A 268 -10.54 -14.16 19.05
N SER A 269 -10.28 -12.85 19.10
CA SER A 269 -10.92 -11.92 20.06
C SER A 269 -12.34 -11.52 19.65
N ASN A 270 -12.86 -12.02 18.52
CA ASN A 270 -14.17 -11.69 17.98
C ASN A 270 -14.41 -10.17 17.89
N LEU A 271 -13.38 -9.41 17.48
CA LEU A 271 -13.52 -7.96 17.33
C LEU A 271 -14.60 -7.64 16.27
N PRO A 272 -15.24 -6.47 16.30
CA PRO A 272 -16.26 -6.13 15.30
C PRO A 272 -15.67 -5.75 13.93
N GLY A 273 -14.43 -5.26 13.86
CA GLY A 273 -13.74 -4.94 12.60
C GLY A 273 -12.66 -5.95 12.20
N ARG A 274 -12.25 -5.94 10.92
CA ARG A 274 -11.25 -6.87 10.35
C ARG A 274 -10.36 -6.20 9.32
N TYR A 275 -9.21 -6.81 9.04
CA TYR A 275 -8.52 -6.61 7.76
C TYR A 275 -9.36 -7.26 6.65
N VAL A 276 -9.84 -6.46 5.70
CA VAL A 276 -10.66 -6.94 4.58
C VAL A 276 -9.85 -7.14 3.29
N SER A 277 -8.70 -6.46 3.16
CA SER A 277 -7.90 -6.55 1.96
C SER A 277 -6.40 -6.35 2.18
N PHE A 278 -5.62 -6.94 1.27
CA PHE A 278 -4.19 -6.72 1.14
C PHE A 278 -3.83 -6.30 -0.28
N ILE A 279 -3.01 -5.25 -0.39
CA ILE A 279 -2.53 -4.71 -1.67
C ILE A 279 -1.02 -4.54 -1.58
N SER A 280 -0.27 -5.07 -2.54
CA SER A 280 1.19 -4.91 -2.57
C SER A 280 1.65 -4.35 -3.91
N TRP A 281 2.63 -3.45 -3.89
CA TRP A 281 3.13 -2.82 -5.11
C TRP A 281 4.64 -2.60 -5.09
N PRO A 282 5.29 -2.63 -6.27
CA PRO A 282 6.68 -2.22 -6.38
C PRO A 282 6.91 -0.74 -6.11
N PHE A 283 8.01 -0.45 -5.44
CA PHE A 283 8.58 0.86 -5.22
C PHE A 283 8.85 1.58 -6.54
N GLN A 284 8.42 2.84 -6.62
CA GLN A 284 8.71 3.74 -7.74
C GLN A 284 9.88 4.66 -7.36
N PRO A 285 11.03 4.57 -8.03
CA PRO A 285 12.26 5.23 -7.57
C PRO A 285 12.37 6.71 -7.93
N ASP A 286 11.68 7.17 -8.97
CA ASP A 286 11.95 8.48 -9.55
C ASP A 286 11.62 9.60 -8.55
N ASN A 287 12.43 10.67 -8.55
CA ASN A 287 12.30 11.81 -7.65
C ASN A 287 12.40 11.49 -6.14
N THR A 288 12.76 10.27 -5.74
CA THR A 288 12.93 9.90 -4.33
C THR A 288 14.41 9.88 -3.91
N PRO A 289 14.74 10.18 -2.64
CA PRO A 289 16.08 9.93 -2.10
C PRO A 289 16.56 8.48 -2.23
N LEU A 290 15.68 7.51 -2.00
CA LEU A 290 15.99 6.07 -2.05
C LEU A 290 16.28 5.59 -3.47
N GLY A 291 15.61 6.17 -4.47
CA GLY A 291 15.84 5.89 -5.89
C GLY A 291 17.21 6.31 -6.41
N LYS A 292 17.95 7.15 -5.67
CA LYS A 292 19.32 7.57 -6.02
C LYS A 292 20.38 6.51 -5.71
N LEU A 293 20.03 5.45 -4.99
CA LEU A 293 20.96 4.36 -4.72
C LEU A 293 21.31 3.60 -6.01
N PRO A 294 22.55 3.10 -6.13
CA PRO A 294 22.94 2.27 -7.27
C PRO A 294 22.06 1.02 -7.34
N ARG A 295 21.69 0.63 -8.57
CA ARG A 295 20.92 -0.58 -8.82
C ARG A 295 21.78 -1.80 -8.57
N TYR A 296 21.15 -2.82 -7.99
CA TYR A 296 21.75 -4.12 -7.80
C TYR A 296 22.06 -4.78 -9.15
N ASP A 297 23.31 -5.17 -9.32
CA ASP A 297 23.75 -5.96 -10.46
C ASP A 297 23.30 -7.41 -10.31
N ARG A 298 22.19 -7.75 -10.96
CA ARG A 298 21.61 -9.10 -10.99
C ARG A 298 22.52 -10.13 -11.68
N GLU A 299 23.50 -9.69 -12.48
CA GLU A 299 24.44 -10.56 -13.20
C GLU A 299 25.71 -10.84 -12.39
N SER A 300 25.92 -10.12 -11.28
CA SER A 300 27.14 -10.21 -10.46
C SER A 300 27.36 -11.56 -9.77
N ASN A 301 26.37 -12.46 -9.77
CA ASN A 301 26.33 -13.73 -9.02
C ASN A 301 26.53 -13.61 -7.50
N LYS A 302 26.64 -12.39 -6.96
CA LYS A 302 26.65 -12.14 -5.52
C LYS A 302 25.21 -12.21 -5.01
N PRO A 303 24.97 -12.53 -3.74
CA PRO A 303 23.62 -12.38 -3.17
C PRO A 303 23.28 -10.89 -3.03
N PHE A 304 21.99 -10.56 -3.15
CA PHE A 304 21.53 -9.21 -2.84
C PHE A 304 21.74 -8.95 -1.34
N PRO A 305 22.42 -7.86 -0.93
CA PRO A 305 22.69 -7.59 0.47
C PRO A 305 21.44 -7.55 1.37
N GLY A 306 20.30 -7.10 0.85
CA GLY A 306 19.03 -7.13 1.59
C GLY A 306 18.53 -8.55 1.87
N ASP A 307 18.73 -9.51 0.95
CA ASP A 307 18.36 -10.92 1.19
C ASP A 307 19.23 -11.53 2.29
N VAL A 308 20.54 -11.30 2.24
CA VAL A 308 21.48 -11.77 3.26
C VAL A 308 21.07 -11.29 4.66
N LEU A 309 20.70 -10.01 4.79
CA LEU A 309 20.26 -9.47 6.06
C LEU A 309 18.91 -10.05 6.49
N ALA A 310 17.94 -10.07 5.58
CA ALA A 310 16.59 -10.54 5.87
C ALA A 310 16.58 -12.01 6.29
N GLU A 311 17.36 -12.86 5.64
CA GLU A 311 17.51 -14.28 6.00
C GLU A 311 18.13 -14.46 7.38
N ALA A 312 19.19 -13.71 7.71
CA ALA A 312 19.80 -13.76 9.03
C ALA A 312 18.85 -13.29 10.14
N VAL A 313 18.06 -12.24 9.89
CA VAL A 313 17.03 -11.76 10.82
C VAL A 313 15.95 -12.82 10.99
N PHE A 314 15.47 -13.39 9.88
CA PHE A 314 14.44 -14.43 9.87
C PHE A 314 14.87 -15.70 10.62
N ALA A 315 16.14 -16.09 10.49
CA ALA A 315 16.73 -17.22 11.20
C ALA A 315 17.03 -16.93 12.69
N GLY A 316 16.87 -15.69 13.15
CA GLY A 316 17.21 -15.28 14.51
C GLY A 316 18.71 -15.19 14.77
N GLU A 317 19.53 -15.10 13.71
CA GLU A 317 21.00 -15.03 13.79
C GLU A 317 21.51 -13.62 14.11
N VAL A 318 20.69 -12.60 13.83
CA VAL A 318 21.01 -11.19 14.11
C VAL A 318 19.78 -10.47 14.66
N ASP A 319 19.99 -9.66 15.70
CA ASP A 319 18.96 -8.74 16.20
C ASP A 319 18.74 -7.61 15.17
N PRO A 320 17.52 -7.44 14.62
CA PRO A 320 17.22 -6.36 13.68
C PRO A 320 17.41 -4.95 14.26
N MET A 321 17.53 -4.84 15.59
CA MET A 321 17.75 -3.57 16.30
C MET A 321 19.23 -3.22 16.44
N ASP A 322 20.13 -4.21 16.37
CA ASP A 322 21.58 -3.97 16.43
C ASP A 322 22.12 -3.57 15.06
N LYS A 323 22.21 -2.24 14.85
CA LYS A 323 22.71 -1.64 13.61
C LYS A 323 24.14 -2.10 13.27
N ALA A 324 24.99 -2.32 14.27
CA ALA A 324 26.38 -2.71 14.04
C ALA A 324 26.47 -4.17 13.62
N ALA A 325 25.69 -5.06 14.26
CA ALA A 325 25.59 -6.45 13.87
C ALA A 325 24.98 -6.60 12.46
N CYS A 326 23.88 -5.90 12.17
CA CYS A 326 23.26 -5.88 10.83
C CYS A 326 24.25 -5.44 9.74
N GLN A 327 25.03 -4.39 10.01
CA GLN A 327 26.05 -3.89 9.08
C GLN A 327 27.19 -4.89 8.86
N LYS A 328 27.53 -5.70 9.87
CA LYS A 328 28.56 -6.74 9.79
C LYS A 328 28.07 -7.95 8.98
N VAL A 329 26.81 -8.36 9.18
CA VAL A 329 26.19 -9.49 8.47
C VAL A 329 26.03 -9.18 6.98
N ALA A 330 25.49 -8.01 6.65
CA ALA A 330 25.23 -7.61 5.27
C ALA A 330 25.80 -6.21 4.98
N PRO A 331 27.11 -6.11 4.69
CA PRO A 331 27.71 -4.85 4.31
C PRO A 331 27.03 -4.27 3.05
N GLY A 332 26.45 -3.08 3.18
CA GLY A 332 25.83 -2.38 2.06
C GLY A 332 24.36 -2.72 1.78
N HIS A 333 23.67 -3.42 2.70
CA HIS A 333 22.20 -3.64 2.63
C HIS A 333 21.40 -2.35 2.40
N ASN A 334 21.89 -1.22 2.90
CA ASN A 334 21.26 0.10 2.76
C ASN A 334 21.88 0.97 1.65
N ARG A 335 22.68 0.39 0.75
CA ARG A 335 23.42 1.11 -0.30
C ARG A 335 23.10 0.65 -1.72
N THR A 336 22.22 -0.34 -1.88
CA THR A 336 21.93 -0.94 -3.17
C THR A 336 20.42 -1.16 -3.31
N LEU A 337 19.87 -0.84 -4.47
CA LEU A 337 18.44 -0.95 -4.75
C LEU A 337 18.12 -2.16 -5.64
N ARG A 338 17.16 -3.00 -5.26
CA ARG A 338 16.77 -4.19 -6.04
C ARG A 338 15.93 -3.86 -7.28
N LEU A 339 14.92 -3.01 -7.12
CA LEU A 339 13.81 -2.78 -8.07
C LEU A 339 13.08 -4.06 -8.49
N ALA A 340 11.77 -4.10 -8.25
CA ALA A 340 10.91 -5.21 -8.66
C ALA A 340 10.19 -4.88 -9.98
N GLY A 341 10.28 -5.78 -10.95
CA GLY A 341 9.53 -5.69 -12.22
C GLY A 341 8.25 -6.55 -12.22
N GLY A 342 7.59 -6.63 -13.38
CA GLY A 342 6.32 -7.36 -13.57
C GLY A 342 6.31 -8.80 -13.02
N THR A 343 7.33 -9.58 -13.36
CA THR A 343 7.47 -10.98 -12.92
C THR A 343 7.60 -11.11 -11.40
N GLU A 344 8.37 -10.21 -10.77
CA GLU A 344 8.57 -10.22 -9.32
C GLU A 344 7.30 -9.77 -8.60
N TYR A 345 6.57 -8.82 -9.19
CA TYR A 345 5.26 -8.40 -8.71
C TYR A 345 4.23 -9.52 -8.73
N LEU A 346 4.03 -10.18 -9.88
CA LEU A 346 3.07 -11.28 -10.01
C LEU A 346 3.39 -12.44 -9.07
N ARG A 347 4.69 -12.73 -8.87
CA ARG A 347 5.15 -13.73 -7.89
C ARG A 347 4.75 -13.35 -6.46
N MET A 348 5.00 -12.10 -6.05
CA MET A 348 4.65 -11.62 -4.71
C MET A 348 3.13 -11.57 -4.50
N GLN A 349 2.36 -11.19 -5.53
CA GLN A 349 0.91 -11.18 -5.47
C GLN A 349 0.32 -12.58 -5.30
N ALA A 350 0.77 -13.54 -6.11
CA ALA A 350 0.36 -14.94 -5.98
C ALA A 350 0.73 -15.52 -4.61
N LEU A 351 1.94 -15.21 -4.13
CA LEU A 351 2.34 -15.59 -2.78
C LEU A 351 1.41 -15.01 -1.71
N GLY A 352 1.04 -13.73 -1.83
CA GLY A 352 0.08 -13.09 -0.92
C GLY A 352 -1.25 -13.83 -0.84
N ARG A 353 -1.84 -14.20 -1.98
CA ARG A 353 -3.10 -14.99 -2.02
C ARG A 353 -2.94 -16.38 -1.39
N LEU A 354 -1.81 -17.05 -1.62
CA LEU A 354 -1.54 -18.37 -1.03
C LEU A 354 -1.26 -18.29 0.47
N PHE A 355 -0.66 -17.19 0.92
CA PHE A 355 -0.22 -17.00 2.31
C PHE A 355 -1.34 -16.51 3.23
N PHE A 356 -2.17 -15.59 2.75
CA PHE A 356 -3.30 -15.03 3.51
C PHE A 356 -4.55 -15.90 3.36
N ASP A 357 -4.68 -16.90 4.22
CA ASP A 357 -5.91 -17.70 4.37
C ASP A 357 -7.03 -16.98 5.14
N ASN A 358 -6.71 -15.86 5.79
CA ASN A 358 -7.62 -15.11 6.69
C ASN A 358 -7.87 -13.65 6.27
N ILE A 359 -7.36 -13.21 5.10
CA ILE A 359 -7.69 -11.91 4.48
C ILE A 359 -8.56 -12.17 3.24
N HIS A 360 -9.70 -11.50 3.19
CA HIS A 360 -10.72 -11.77 2.18
C HIS A 360 -10.25 -11.43 0.75
N SER A 361 -9.85 -10.18 0.52
CA SER A 361 -9.52 -9.66 -0.80
C SER A 361 -8.02 -9.44 -1.02
N ILE A 362 -7.55 -9.73 -2.23
CA ILE A 362 -6.21 -9.37 -2.71
C ILE A 362 -6.38 -8.47 -3.93
N GLY A 363 -5.82 -7.26 -3.83
CA GLY A 363 -5.91 -6.24 -4.87
C GLY A 363 -4.82 -6.35 -5.93
N SER A 364 -5.15 -5.94 -7.16
CA SER A 364 -4.21 -5.75 -8.26
C SER A 364 -3.71 -4.31 -8.33
N SER A 365 -2.40 -4.13 -8.48
CA SER A 365 -1.69 -2.86 -8.40
C SER A 365 -1.32 -2.36 -9.79
N TRP A 366 -2.35 -2.12 -10.59
CA TRP A 366 -2.18 -1.58 -11.94
C TRP A 366 -1.66 -0.14 -11.94
N VAL A 367 -1.83 0.62 -10.85
CA VAL A 367 -1.36 2.01 -10.72
C VAL A 367 0.16 2.12 -10.84
N THR A 368 0.90 1.14 -10.30
CA THR A 368 2.37 1.11 -10.38
C THR A 368 2.89 0.27 -11.54
N MET A 369 2.16 -0.80 -11.88
CA MET A 369 2.61 -1.80 -12.86
C MET A 369 2.05 -1.63 -14.26
N GLY A 370 1.08 -0.73 -14.41
CA GLY A 370 0.35 -0.50 -15.63
C GLY A 370 -0.83 -1.47 -15.85
N PRO A 371 -1.73 -1.13 -16.79
CA PRO A 371 -3.00 -1.83 -16.96
C PRO A 371 -2.87 -3.31 -17.31
N LYS A 372 -1.87 -3.68 -18.11
CA LYS A 372 -1.69 -5.07 -18.59
C LYS A 372 -1.13 -6.00 -17.53
N ILE A 373 -0.17 -5.53 -16.73
CA ILE A 373 0.28 -6.32 -15.57
C ILE A 373 -0.83 -6.38 -14.51
N GLY A 374 -1.59 -5.30 -14.33
CA GLY A 374 -2.80 -5.27 -13.51
C GLY A 374 -3.83 -6.34 -13.90
N GLN A 375 -4.14 -6.42 -15.20
CA GLN A 375 -5.01 -7.44 -15.78
C GLN A 375 -4.45 -8.86 -15.56
N MET A 376 -3.15 -9.06 -15.74
CA MET A 376 -2.51 -10.34 -15.43
C MET A 376 -2.63 -10.73 -13.96
N GLY A 377 -2.63 -9.76 -13.04
CA GLY A 377 -2.82 -10.01 -11.60
C GLY A 377 -4.08 -10.80 -11.24
N LEU A 378 -5.13 -10.73 -12.08
CA LEU A 378 -6.35 -11.55 -11.93
C LEU A 378 -6.09 -13.07 -12.04
N PHE A 379 -5.02 -13.46 -12.74
CA PHE A 379 -4.53 -14.84 -12.86
C PHE A 379 -3.39 -15.17 -11.88
N PHE A 380 -3.12 -14.26 -10.95
CA PHE A 380 -2.12 -14.42 -9.88
C PHE A 380 -2.76 -14.16 -8.51
N GLY A 381 -4.04 -14.51 -8.37
CA GLY A 381 -4.76 -14.52 -7.09
C GLY A 381 -5.50 -13.24 -6.71
N ALA A 382 -5.43 -12.19 -7.55
CA ALA A 382 -6.23 -10.99 -7.33
C ALA A 382 -7.71 -11.26 -7.68
N ASN A 383 -8.61 -10.83 -6.80
CA ASN A 383 -10.04 -10.80 -7.06
C ASN A 383 -10.55 -9.38 -7.39
N ASP A 384 -9.71 -8.37 -7.16
CA ASP A 384 -10.08 -6.96 -7.23
C ASP A 384 -9.06 -6.14 -8.03
N MET A 385 -9.54 -5.31 -8.95
CA MET A 385 -8.72 -4.39 -9.74
C MET A 385 -8.46 -3.05 -9.03
N GLY A 386 -8.89 -2.88 -7.78
CA GLY A 386 -8.77 -1.61 -7.07
C GLY A 386 -9.73 -0.55 -7.62
N SER A 387 -9.34 0.70 -7.47
CA SER A 387 -10.21 1.82 -7.79
C SER A 387 -10.12 2.29 -9.25
N VAL A 388 -11.17 2.93 -9.74
CA VAL A 388 -11.09 3.93 -10.80
C VAL A 388 -10.25 5.12 -10.33
N MET A 389 -9.28 5.55 -11.13
CA MET A 389 -8.41 6.66 -10.77
C MET A 389 -8.64 7.82 -11.72
N MET A 390 -9.35 8.84 -11.22
CA MET A 390 -9.52 10.12 -11.92
C MET A 390 -8.31 11.05 -11.75
N GLU A 391 -7.59 10.91 -10.63
CA GLU A 391 -6.46 11.74 -10.24
C GLU A 391 -5.49 10.89 -9.39
N GLU A 392 -4.18 11.02 -9.62
CA GLU A 392 -3.14 10.38 -8.82
C GLU A 392 -2.02 11.40 -8.59
N ASN A 393 -1.71 11.69 -7.30
CA ASN A 393 -0.73 12.70 -6.92
C ASN A 393 0.54 12.12 -6.24
N VAL A 394 0.48 10.92 -5.66
CA VAL A 394 1.56 10.37 -4.82
C VAL A 394 2.53 9.55 -5.68
N VAL A 395 2.02 8.57 -6.41
CA VAL A 395 2.78 7.70 -7.32
C VAL A 395 3.27 8.49 -8.55
N SER A 396 2.50 9.48 -9.00
CA SER A 396 2.85 10.38 -10.10
C SER A 396 4.01 11.29 -9.76
N SER A 397 4.11 11.76 -8.51
CA SER A 397 5.29 12.47 -8.03
C SER A 397 6.56 11.61 -8.08
N ALA A 398 6.40 10.28 -7.99
CA ALA A 398 7.45 9.28 -8.14
C ALA A 398 7.59 8.73 -9.58
N GLY A 399 7.08 9.46 -10.59
CA GLY A 399 7.30 9.18 -12.01
C GLY A 399 6.35 8.19 -12.68
N THR A 400 5.30 7.73 -11.98
CA THR A 400 4.35 6.74 -12.55
C THR A 400 2.93 7.27 -12.66
N THR A 401 2.33 7.16 -13.84
CA THR A 401 1.19 8.01 -14.24
C THR A 401 0.04 7.23 -14.87
N TYR A 402 -0.22 6.01 -14.37
CA TYR A 402 -1.36 5.24 -14.86
C TYR A 402 -2.66 5.73 -14.21
N CYS A 403 -3.61 6.16 -15.03
CA CYS A 403 -5.00 6.42 -14.65
C CYS A 403 -5.92 5.54 -15.49
N LEU A 404 -6.89 4.88 -14.84
CA LEU A 404 -7.90 4.06 -15.50
C LEU A 404 -9.30 4.53 -15.11
N ASN A 405 -10.13 4.79 -16.11
CA ASN A 405 -11.57 5.02 -15.93
C ASN A 405 -12.34 3.70 -15.81
N GLU A 406 -13.61 3.79 -15.41
CA GLU A 406 -14.49 2.64 -15.20
C GLU A 406 -14.59 1.73 -16.45
N ALA A 407 -14.80 2.32 -17.63
CA ALA A 407 -14.90 1.57 -18.88
C ALA A 407 -13.61 0.77 -19.17
N THR A 408 -12.45 1.33 -18.89
CA THR A 408 -11.19 0.62 -19.12
C THR A 408 -11.00 -0.53 -18.13
N ILE A 409 -11.33 -0.34 -16.86
CA ILE A 409 -11.28 -1.42 -15.86
C ILE A 409 -12.25 -2.55 -16.25
N CYS A 410 -13.49 -2.21 -16.61
CA CYS A 410 -14.48 -3.19 -17.06
C CYS A 410 -13.98 -3.99 -18.27
N ARG A 411 -13.39 -3.31 -19.27
CA ARG A 411 -12.80 -3.98 -20.44
C ARG A 411 -11.67 -4.92 -20.04
N LEU A 412 -10.75 -4.50 -19.17
CA LEU A 412 -9.62 -5.34 -18.75
C LEU A 412 -10.09 -6.61 -18.02
N ILE A 413 -11.10 -6.48 -17.15
CA ILE A 413 -11.70 -7.63 -16.48
C ILE A 413 -12.37 -8.56 -17.50
N ARG A 414 -13.15 -8.01 -18.44
CA ARG A 414 -13.87 -8.77 -19.45
C ARG A 414 -12.95 -9.48 -20.45
N ASP A 415 -11.94 -8.79 -20.95
CA ASP A 415 -10.93 -9.34 -21.86
C ASP A 415 -10.12 -10.46 -21.19
N ALA A 416 -10.01 -10.47 -19.86
CA ALA A 416 -9.43 -11.56 -19.08
C ALA A 416 -10.40 -12.75 -18.88
N GLY A 417 -11.64 -12.67 -19.39
CA GLY A 417 -12.63 -13.74 -19.30
C GLY A 417 -13.50 -13.70 -18.04
N PHE A 418 -13.45 -12.63 -17.26
CA PHE A 418 -14.24 -12.44 -16.05
C PHE A 418 -15.41 -11.47 -16.27
N THR A 419 -16.34 -11.43 -15.33
CA THR A 419 -17.46 -10.50 -15.27
C THR A 419 -17.11 -9.35 -14.31
N PRO A 420 -17.01 -8.09 -14.80
CA PRO A 420 -16.73 -6.95 -13.96
C PRO A 420 -17.89 -6.63 -13.02
N ALA A 421 -17.57 -6.30 -11.77
CA ALA A 421 -18.57 -5.85 -10.79
C ALA A 421 -18.06 -4.69 -9.92
N GLN A 422 -18.88 -3.65 -9.78
CA GLN A 422 -18.65 -2.57 -8.84
C GLN A 422 -18.95 -3.06 -7.43
N ARG A 423 -18.06 -2.77 -6.48
CA ARG A 423 -18.23 -3.05 -5.05
C ARG A 423 -18.19 -1.79 -4.19
N ASP A 424 -18.61 -1.92 -2.93
CA ASP A 424 -18.35 -0.94 -1.88
C ASP A 424 -17.01 -1.21 -1.14
N ASN A 425 -16.75 -0.47 -0.05
CA ASN A 425 -15.56 -0.65 0.80
C ASN A 425 -15.54 -2.00 1.55
N ALA A 426 -16.72 -2.54 1.86
CA ALA A 426 -16.91 -3.80 2.55
C ALA A 426 -16.93 -5.01 1.60
N TYR A 427 -16.64 -4.79 0.31
CA TYR A 427 -16.66 -5.80 -0.75
C TYR A 427 -18.05 -6.38 -1.08
N ASN A 428 -19.12 -5.68 -0.69
CA ASN A 428 -20.46 -6.02 -1.19
C ASN A 428 -20.57 -5.59 -2.65
N ILE A 429 -21.13 -6.47 -3.50
CA ILE A 429 -21.39 -6.16 -4.90
C ILE A 429 -22.56 -5.19 -5.01
N LEU A 430 -22.31 -4.03 -5.61
CA LEU A 430 -23.33 -3.02 -5.90
C LEU A 430 -23.93 -3.22 -7.28
N LYS A 431 -23.10 -3.58 -8.27
CA LYS A 431 -23.52 -3.74 -9.66
C LYS A 431 -22.63 -4.76 -10.38
N THR A 432 -23.25 -5.73 -11.06
CA THR A 432 -22.56 -6.68 -11.94
C THR A 432 -22.83 -6.35 -13.40
N HIS A 433 -21.80 -6.39 -14.23
CA HIS A 433 -21.87 -6.09 -15.67
C HIS A 433 -21.70 -7.37 -16.49
N GLU A 434 -22.78 -8.16 -16.59
CA GLU A 434 -22.79 -9.46 -17.29
C GLU A 434 -22.43 -9.32 -18.77
N SER A 435 -23.41 -9.02 -19.65
CA SER A 435 -23.20 -8.86 -21.10
C SER A 435 -23.03 -7.41 -21.54
N GLU A 436 -23.52 -6.47 -20.73
CA GLU A 436 -23.43 -5.03 -20.98
C GLU A 436 -22.74 -4.36 -19.79
N GLY A 437 -21.95 -3.32 -20.09
CA GLY A 437 -21.24 -2.53 -19.09
C GLY A 437 -20.71 -1.23 -19.67
N PRO A 438 -20.04 -0.39 -18.85
CA PRO A 438 -19.41 0.85 -19.30
C PRO A 438 -18.44 0.63 -20.46
N ASP A 439 -17.76 -0.52 -20.51
CA ASP A 439 -16.87 -0.92 -21.59
C ASP A 439 -17.60 -1.18 -22.92
N THR A 440 -18.79 -1.77 -22.89
CA THR A 440 -19.54 -2.09 -24.12
C THR A 440 -20.25 -0.87 -24.73
N GLN A 441 -20.30 0.25 -24.00
CA GLN A 441 -20.90 1.51 -24.44
C GLN A 441 -19.89 2.46 -25.11
N VAL A 442 -18.60 2.13 -25.08
CA VAL A 442 -17.55 2.95 -25.70
C VAL A 442 -17.56 2.81 -27.22
N ALA A 443 -17.85 3.90 -27.92
CA ALA A 443 -17.81 3.95 -29.38
C ALA A 443 -16.40 4.12 -29.95
N ASP A 444 -15.56 4.95 -29.31
CA ASP A 444 -14.16 5.18 -29.70
C ASP A 444 -13.21 5.06 -28.50
N TRP A 445 -12.40 4.00 -28.49
CA TRP A 445 -11.41 3.77 -27.44
C TRP A 445 -10.22 4.73 -27.49
N ALA A 446 -10.06 5.53 -28.55
CA ALA A 446 -9.04 6.58 -28.60
C ALA A 446 -9.29 7.66 -27.52
N GLU A 447 -10.56 7.95 -27.21
CA GLU A 447 -10.97 8.93 -26.18
C GLU A 447 -10.73 8.43 -24.74
N HIS A 448 -10.53 7.11 -24.58
CA HIS A 448 -10.29 6.47 -23.28
C HIS A 448 -8.83 6.04 -23.08
N ARG A 449 -7.90 6.55 -23.91
CA ARG A 449 -6.46 6.35 -23.64
C ARG A 449 -6.09 7.04 -22.32
N PRO A 450 -5.29 6.41 -21.46
CA PRO A 450 -4.78 7.07 -20.26
C PRO A 450 -4.12 8.40 -20.66
N ALA A 451 -4.58 9.51 -20.08
CA ALA A 451 -3.94 10.80 -20.30
C ALA A 451 -2.49 10.74 -19.78
N ALA A 452 -1.55 11.36 -20.50
CA ALA A 452 -0.23 11.64 -19.93
C ALA A 452 -0.42 12.60 -18.75
N SER A 453 0.08 12.26 -17.55
CA SER A 453 -0.01 13.19 -16.43
C SER A 453 0.91 14.40 -16.65
N ALA A 454 0.69 15.48 -15.91
CA ALA A 454 1.58 16.65 -15.88
C ALA A 454 3.04 16.34 -15.49
N PHE A 455 3.33 15.11 -15.06
CA PHE A 455 4.67 14.60 -14.69
C PHE A 455 5.25 13.63 -15.72
N SER A 456 4.68 13.51 -16.93
CA SER A 456 5.33 12.77 -18.02
C SER A 456 6.72 13.36 -18.28
N ALA A 457 7.73 12.49 -18.39
CA ALA A 457 9.09 12.88 -18.74
C ALA A 457 9.08 13.79 -19.98
N PRO A 458 9.88 14.87 -20.02
CA PRO A 458 9.99 15.69 -21.21
C PRO A 458 10.43 14.81 -22.37
N ASP A 459 9.78 14.98 -23.53
CA ASP A 459 10.20 14.40 -24.80
C ASP A 459 11.71 14.65 -24.96
N GLU A 460 12.51 13.60 -25.23
CA GLU A 460 13.93 13.68 -25.56
C GLU A 460 14.17 14.31 -26.95
N THR A 461 13.44 15.37 -27.26
CA THR A 461 13.65 16.22 -28.43
C THR A 461 13.76 17.67 -27.97
N SER A 462 14.77 17.99 -27.17
CA SER A 462 15.32 19.35 -27.17
C SER A 462 16.84 19.31 -27.06
N GLU A 463 17.46 20.26 -27.75
CA GLU A 463 18.80 20.21 -28.31
C GLU A 463 19.92 19.95 -27.29
N THR A 464 20.94 19.21 -27.73
CA THR A 464 22.21 19.03 -27.04
C THR A 464 22.86 20.38 -26.70
N ALA A 465 22.65 20.87 -25.48
CA ALA A 465 23.47 21.92 -24.91
C ALA A 465 24.75 21.29 -24.33
N SER A 466 25.86 21.44 -25.05
CA SER A 466 27.20 21.06 -24.59
C SER A 466 27.61 21.92 -23.38
N LEU A 467 27.70 21.31 -22.20
CA LEU A 467 28.36 21.93 -21.05
C LEU A 467 29.86 21.65 -21.13
N THR A 468 30.61 22.63 -21.63
CA THR A 468 32.06 22.72 -21.44
C THR A 468 32.36 23.03 -19.98
N VAL A 469 33.10 22.15 -19.31
CA VAL A 469 33.65 22.39 -17.97
C VAL A 469 34.99 23.10 -18.12
N ASP A 470 35.02 24.38 -17.76
CA ASP A 470 36.28 25.12 -17.60
C ASP A 470 36.97 24.66 -16.31
N ASN A 471 38.10 23.97 -16.48
CA ASN A 471 39.04 23.67 -15.40
C ASN A 471 39.94 24.89 -15.18
N ALA A 472 39.65 25.70 -14.16
CA ALA A 472 40.64 26.64 -13.64
C ALA A 472 40.46 26.88 -12.12
N ALA A 473 41.60 26.73 -11.43
CA ALA A 473 41.95 27.26 -10.12
C ALA A 473 41.50 26.48 -8.86
N ILE A 474 42.30 25.47 -8.50
CA ILE A 474 42.85 25.37 -7.14
C ILE A 474 44.33 24.96 -7.26
N SER A 475 45.22 25.93 -7.03
CA SER A 475 46.63 25.72 -6.67
C SER A 475 46.79 25.89 -5.17
#